data_AF-A0A395LZH4-F1
#
_entry.id   AF-A0A395LZH4-F1
#
_cell.length_a   1.000
_cell.length_b   1.000
_cell.length_c   1.000
_cell.angle_alpha   90.00
_cell.angle_beta   90.00
_cell.angle_gamma   90.00
#
_symmetry.space_group_name_H-M   'P 1'
#
loop_
_entity.id
_entity.type
_entity.pdbx_description
1 polymer ?
#
loop_
_entity_poly.entity_id
_entity_poly.type
_entity_poly.pdbx_seq_one_letter_code
_entity_poly.pdbx_strand_id
1 'polypeptide(L)'
;GGTTYGDLYLRPPTASVTGGEIILNANGAGSNQTFDIDCNIALNALTITGSAGNVATGRLRINPLTLTNSLTLSGTLTISNNNSIFDANGLDVFIGGNLIDNNYSTTPGLNVGGYRPQTATQTTTFNRAGAQSINSTAPVLANLTNFANLVLTGGSGTLTLNRNICVNSNLTINAGKTLNDGGNTATVLGNVTHNGTHTGSGSITLAGTVQQQLFGTGTYQNLTLNNSAGAKTNANTTVAGVLTLTNGILDIGSNLLSLTNTSETAIAGAPFNSTKMIRTTGNNTDQGVQKSYPAGASNFLFPIGTGTRYTPARLNVTATGAAGTIRVVPVNNVHPGVEFGTNVLRYYWIVRSTGFSNPTVQHSYNAPGDGGDPNLPVTGTPDRVGRLNPDLSPPNWDPIDGFAPGLVGLTTTPIAPLLPQQVLITSTAITPQAQVPNFHLSLSTPALPADSGKTKPLGMPPPHHAQEATWSLTAGIPLPHSPTPLSL
;
A
#
# COMPACT_ATOMS: atom_id res chain seq x y z
N GLY A 1 9.91 44.48 -14.87
CA GLY A 1 10.96 43.82 -15.68
C GLY A 1 10.87 44.33 -17.10
N GLY A 2 11.99 44.79 -17.65
CA GLY A 2 12.08 45.29 -19.01
C GLY A 2 13.54 45.42 -19.45
N THR A 3 13.77 45.06 -20.72
CA THR A 3 15.02 45.10 -21.51
C THR A 3 15.80 43.79 -21.60
N THR A 4 16.55 43.70 -22.69
CA THR A 4 17.10 42.54 -23.41
C THR A 4 17.99 41.56 -22.61
N TYR A 5 18.32 41.90 -21.37
CA TYR A 5 19.13 41.09 -20.46
C TYR A 5 18.27 40.75 -19.24
N GLY A 6 18.36 39.51 -18.73
CA GLY A 6 17.55 39.09 -17.59
C GLY A 6 17.71 40.04 -16.38
N ASP A 7 16.63 40.30 -15.65
CA ASP A 7 16.65 41.08 -14.40
C ASP A 7 17.68 40.52 -13.40
N LEU A 8 17.92 39.20 -13.43
CA LEU A 8 19.06 38.54 -12.78
C LEU A 8 19.99 37.94 -13.86
N TYR A 9 21.11 38.61 -14.13
CA TYR A 9 22.10 38.18 -15.13
C TYR A 9 23.47 37.90 -14.48
N LEU A 10 23.79 36.62 -14.26
CA LEU A 10 25.04 36.17 -13.64
C LEU A 10 25.77 35.20 -14.55
N ARG A 11 26.71 35.73 -15.35
CA ARG A 11 27.51 34.96 -16.32
C ARG A 11 29.02 35.18 -16.24
N PRO A 12 29.64 35.10 -15.06
CA PRO A 12 31.10 35.22 -14.96
C PRO A 12 31.79 33.99 -15.56
N PRO A 13 33.06 34.10 -16.00
CA PRO A 13 33.87 32.96 -16.41
C PRO A 13 34.16 31.98 -15.25
N THR A 14 34.24 32.49 -14.03
CA THR A 14 34.48 31.73 -12.80
C THR A 14 33.67 32.33 -11.64
N ALA A 15 33.18 31.48 -10.73
CA ALA A 15 32.56 31.93 -9.48
C ALA A 15 32.86 30.99 -8.32
N SER A 16 32.82 31.53 -7.11
CA SER A 16 32.84 30.78 -5.87
C SER A 16 31.65 31.22 -5.02
N VAL A 17 30.78 30.28 -4.66
CA VAL A 17 29.60 30.55 -3.83
C VAL A 17 29.82 29.99 -2.44
N THR A 18 29.86 30.87 -1.45
CA THR A 18 30.10 30.55 -0.04
C THR A 18 28.85 30.72 0.84
N GLY A 19 27.73 31.19 0.25
CA GLY A 19 26.48 31.45 0.95
C GLY A 19 25.63 32.50 0.22
N GLY A 20 24.71 33.14 0.95
CA GLY A 20 23.88 34.23 0.46
C GLY A 20 22.54 33.80 -0.13
N GLU A 21 21.62 34.76 -0.23
CA GLU A 21 20.28 34.58 -0.78
C GLU A 21 20.03 35.68 -1.81
N ILE A 22 19.48 35.31 -2.98
CA ILE A 22 18.98 36.25 -3.97
C ILE A 22 17.46 36.28 -3.85
N ILE A 23 16.90 37.48 -3.65
CA ILE A 23 15.46 37.68 -3.48
C ILE A 23 14.91 38.50 -4.66
N LEU A 24 13.97 37.91 -5.39
CA LEU A 24 13.19 38.56 -6.45
C LEU A 24 11.85 38.99 -5.87
N ASN A 25 11.72 40.27 -5.57
CA ASN A 25 10.62 40.81 -4.78
C ASN A 25 9.74 41.79 -5.57
N ALA A 26 8.44 41.54 -5.63
CA ALA A 26 7.45 42.45 -6.24
C ALA A 26 6.68 43.32 -5.22
N ASN A 27 7.11 43.38 -3.96
CA ASN A 27 6.48 44.24 -2.93
C ASN A 27 6.50 45.71 -3.37
N GLY A 28 5.31 46.31 -3.49
CA GLY A 28 5.16 47.73 -3.84
C GLY A 28 5.20 48.05 -5.34
N ALA A 29 5.24 47.05 -6.22
CA ALA A 29 5.38 47.24 -7.67
C ALA A 29 4.13 47.79 -8.39
N GLY A 30 2.99 47.94 -7.70
CA GLY A 30 1.71 48.42 -8.27
C GLY A 30 1.14 47.57 -9.43
N SER A 31 1.80 46.46 -9.77
CA SER A 31 1.51 45.57 -10.89
C SER A 31 2.29 44.26 -10.76
N ASN A 32 1.90 43.24 -11.55
CA ASN A 32 2.64 41.98 -11.65
C ASN A 32 4.05 42.20 -12.23
N GLN A 33 5.04 41.52 -11.68
CA GLN A 33 6.43 41.56 -12.14
C GLN A 33 6.87 40.18 -12.62
N THR A 34 7.53 40.17 -13.77
CA THR A 34 8.34 39.02 -14.22
C THR A 34 9.81 39.43 -14.15
N PHE A 35 10.60 38.61 -13.46
CA PHE A 35 12.04 38.71 -13.32
C PHE A 35 12.67 37.61 -14.18
N ASP A 36 13.29 37.99 -15.27
CA ASP A 36 13.99 37.07 -16.16
C ASP A 36 15.36 36.69 -15.56
N ILE A 37 15.64 35.40 -15.46
CA ILE A 37 16.84 34.85 -14.82
C ILE A 37 17.71 34.18 -15.89
N ASP A 38 18.97 34.62 -15.97
CA ASP A 38 20.03 33.98 -16.74
C ASP A 38 21.29 33.86 -15.87
N CYS A 39 21.48 32.68 -15.28
CA CYS A 39 22.55 32.39 -14.33
C CYS A 39 23.29 31.11 -14.76
N ASN A 40 24.59 31.20 -15.07
CA ASN A 40 25.41 30.03 -15.44
C ASN A 40 26.24 29.47 -14.28
N ILE A 41 26.08 30.04 -13.07
CA ILE A 41 26.74 29.60 -11.85
C ILE A 41 25.72 29.00 -10.88
N ALA A 42 26.19 28.15 -9.96
CA ALA A 42 25.35 27.67 -8.88
C ALA A 42 24.99 28.84 -7.92
N LEU A 43 23.77 28.86 -7.40
CA LEU A 43 23.32 29.79 -6.35
C LEU A 43 23.18 29.06 -5.02
N ASN A 44 23.39 29.75 -3.90
CA ASN A 44 23.12 29.16 -2.57
C ASN A 44 21.63 29.20 -2.22
N ALA A 45 20.93 30.29 -2.50
CA ALA A 45 19.49 30.36 -2.32
C ALA A 45 18.86 31.35 -3.31
N LEU A 46 17.68 31.00 -3.78
CA LEU A 46 16.84 31.86 -4.61
C LEU A 46 15.43 31.91 -4.01
N THR A 47 14.93 33.12 -3.79
CA THR A 47 13.61 33.36 -3.22
C THR A 47 12.81 34.27 -4.13
N ILE A 48 11.58 33.86 -4.46
CA ILE A 48 10.61 34.67 -5.22
C ILE A 48 9.50 35.07 -4.25
N THR A 49 9.25 36.36 -4.16
CA THR A 49 8.26 36.93 -3.23
C THR A 49 7.34 37.90 -3.94
N GLY A 50 6.09 37.48 -4.16
CA GLY A 50 4.99 38.36 -4.53
C GLY A 50 4.31 38.98 -3.30
N SER A 51 3.34 39.85 -3.55
CA SER A 51 2.44 40.41 -2.53
C SER A 51 1.00 40.37 -3.01
N ALA A 52 0.04 40.58 -2.11
CA ALA A 52 -1.36 40.70 -2.48
C ALA A 52 -1.54 41.77 -3.57
N GLY A 53 -2.14 41.38 -4.69
CA GLY A 53 -2.32 42.24 -5.87
C GLY A 53 -1.10 42.35 -6.80
N ASN A 54 0.07 41.84 -6.42
CA ASN A 54 1.29 41.88 -7.24
C ASN A 54 1.95 40.50 -7.31
N VAL A 55 1.72 39.79 -8.41
CA VAL A 55 2.38 38.50 -8.66
C VAL A 55 3.85 38.73 -9.01
N ALA A 56 4.75 38.00 -8.35
CA ALA A 56 6.17 37.91 -8.71
C ALA A 56 6.43 36.59 -9.45
N THR A 57 6.99 36.67 -10.65
CA THR A 57 7.40 35.49 -11.43
C THR A 57 8.91 35.54 -11.65
N GLY A 58 9.66 34.59 -11.07
CA GLY A 58 11.06 34.38 -11.44
C GLY A 58 11.13 33.37 -12.58
N ARG A 59 11.53 33.79 -13.78
CA ARG A 59 11.48 32.97 -15.00
C ARG A 59 12.87 32.68 -15.55
N LEU A 60 13.22 31.41 -15.74
CA LEU A 60 14.46 31.04 -16.41
C LEU A 60 14.42 31.37 -17.91
N ARG A 61 15.53 31.84 -18.47
CA ARG A 61 15.59 32.23 -19.89
C ARG A 61 16.45 31.33 -20.76
N ILE A 62 17.70 31.09 -20.37
CA ILE A 62 18.69 30.40 -21.21
C ILE A 62 19.33 29.24 -20.44
N ASN A 63 19.85 29.51 -19.24
CA ASN A 63 20.58 28.52 -18.47
C ASN A 63 19.66 27.79 -17.45
N PRO A 64 19.90 26.48 -17.21
CA PRO A 64 19.31 25.76 -16.08
C PRO A 64 19.58 26.46 -14.75
N LEU A 65 18.66 26.35 -13.79
CA LEU A 65 18.93 26.79 -12.42
C LEU A 65 19.70 25.70 -11.69
N THR A 66 20.89 26.02 -11.19
CA THR A 66 21.64 25.15 -10.28
C THR A 66 21.72 25.76 -8.90
N LEU A 67 21.26 25.03 -7.89
CA LEU A 67 21.42 25.39 -6.48
C LEU A 67 22.46 24.47 -5.83
N THR A 68 23.36 25.04 -5.03
CA THR A 68 24.51 24.33 -4.46
C THR A 68 24.09 23.06 -3.72
N ASN A 69 24.72 21.94 -4.05
CA ASN A 69 24.46 20.61 -3.45
C ASN A 69 25.58 20.16 -2.50
N SER A 70 26.44 21.08 -2.07
CA SER A 70 27.51 20.78 -1.14
C SER A 70 26.97 20.35 0.24
N LEU A 71 27.83 19.76 1.07
CA LEU A 71 27.42 19.38 2.42
C LEU A 71 27.18 20.60 3.32
N THR A 72 27.91 21.70 3.10
CA THR A 72 27.88 22.92 3.91
C THR A 72 26.81 23.93 3.49
N LEU A 73 26.45 23.94 2.20
CA LEU A 73 25.43 24.83 1.64
C LEU A 73 24.22 24.03 1.17
N SER A 74 23.03 24.40 1.66
CA SER A 74 21.77 23.77 1.30
C SER A 74 21.06 24.63 0.25
N GLY A 75 21.42 24.44 -1.01
CA GLY A 75 20.88 25.13 -2.18
C GLY A 75 19.36 25.23 -2.23
N THR A 76 18.74 26.25 -1.63
CA THR A 76 17.28 26.28 -1.39
C THR A 76 16.56 27.17 -2.38
N LEU A 77 15.45 26.65 -2.93
CA LEU A 77 14.49 27.42 -3.72
C LEU A 77 13.26 27.73 -2.88
N THR A 78 12.89 29.00 -2.77
CA THR A 78 11.71 29.45 -2.03
C THR A 78 10.75 30.18 -2.95
N ILE A 79 9.52 29.69 -3.01
CA ILE A 79 8.35 30.36 -3.58
C ILE A 79 7.53 30.82 -2.36
N SER A 80 7.65 32.10 -2.01
CA SER A 80 7.36 32.57 -0.66
C SER A 80 5.88 32.55 -0.27
N ASN A 81 4.96 32.66 -1.23
CA ASN A 81 3.52 32.74 -0.99
C ASN A 81 2.70 32.46 -2.26
N ASN A 82 1.37 32.57 -2.15
CA ASN A 82 0.43 32.35 -3.25
C ASN A 82 0.55 33.32 -4.44
N ASN A 83 1.24 34.45 -4.28
CA ASN A 83 1.52 35.40 -5.35
C ASN A 83 2.95 35.25 -5.90
N SER A 84 3.66 34.19 -5.53
CA SER A 84 5.01 33.90 -5.98
C SER A 84 4.98 32.74 -6.97
N ILE A 85 5.72 32.86 -8.07
CA ILE A 85 5.84 31.85 -9.11
C ILE A 85 7.32 31.68 -9.46
N PHE A 86 7.79 30.44 -9.45
CA PHE A 86 9.01 30.04 -10.12
C PHE A 86 8.65 29.37 -11.44
N ASP A 87 9.04 30.00 -12.54
CA ASP A 87 8.80 29.52 -13.90
C ASP A 87 10.11 28.96 -14.48
N ALA A 88 10.20 27.62 -14.56
CA ALA A 88 11.35 26.94 -15.11
C ALA A 88 11.48 27.13 -16.62
N ASN A 89 10.41 27.57 -17.31
CA ASN A 89 10.41 27.84 -18.75
C ASN A 89 10.97 26.66 -19.60
N GLY A 90 10.70 25.44 -19.17
CA GLY A 90 11.19 24.22 -19.83
C GLY A 90 12.64 23.85 -19.56
N LEU A 91 13.38 24.65 -18.79
CA LEU A 91 14.79 24.44 -18.46
C LEU A 91 14.94 23.61 -17.18
N ASP A 92 16.00 22.80 -17.14
CA ASP A 92 16.27 21.94 -16.01
C ASP A 92 16.59 22.73 -14.73
N VAL A 93 16.30 22.10 -13.59
CA VAL A 93 16.48 22.69 -12.27
C VAL A 93 17.14 21.67 -11.35
N PHE A 94 18.31 22.01 -10.82
CA PHE A 94 19.06 21.19 -9.88
C PHE A 94 18.96 21.81 -8.49
N ILE A 95 18.27 21.14 -7.58
CA ILE A 95 18.07 21.59 -6.20
C ILE A 95 19.02 20.80 -5.31
N GLY A 96 19.99 21.48 -4.73
CA GLY A 96 20.96 20.91 -3.78
C GLY A 96 20.55 21.02 -2.32
N GLY A 97 19.46 21.73 -2.00
CA GLY A 97 18.91 21.91 -0.66
C GLY A 97 17.42 21.56 -0.60
N ASN A 98 16.59 22.47 -0.09
CA ASN A 98 15.14 22.28 0.00
C ASN A 98 14.40 23.02 -1.11
N LEU A 99 13.19 22.56 -1.41
CA LEU A 99 12.18 23.35 -2.12
C LEU A 99 11.10 23.77 -1.12
N ILE A 100 10.88 25.07 -0.98
CA ILE A 100 9.79 25.62 -0.18
C ILE A 100 8.79 26.22 -1.16
N ASP A 101 7.61 25.61 -1.28
CA ASP A 101 6.53 26.07 -2.16
C ASP A 101 5.31 26.46 -1.34
N ASN A 102 5.20 27.75 -1.01
CA ASN A 102 4.08 28.30 -0.26
C ASN A 102 2.94 28.80 -1.16
N ASN A 103 2.90 28.36 -2.42
CA ASN A 103 1.71 28.56 -3.24
C ASN A 103 0.54 27.72 -2.70
N TYR A 104 -0.73 28.04 -3.01
CA TYR A 104 -1.89 27.28 -2.50
C TYR A 104 -2.64 26.51 -3.58
N SER A 105 -2.07 26.40 -4.79
CA SER A 105 -2.71 25.63 -5.85
C SER A 105 -2.74 24.15 -5.51
N THR A 106 -3.87 23.52 -5.79
CA THR A 106 -4.11 22.07 -5.67
C THR A 106 -4.24 21.40 -7.03
N THR A 107 -4.07 22.17 -8.11
CA THR A 107 -4.35 21.73 -9.47
C THR A 107 -3.09 21.14 -10.10
N PRO A 108 -3.16 19.92 -10.66
CA PRO A 108 -2.06 19.37 -11.42
C PRO A 108 -1.89 20.11 -12.75
N GLY A 109 -0.65 20.34 -13.17
CA GLY A 109 -0.35 20.88 -14.49
C GLY A 109 1.04 21.49 -14.63
N LEU A 110 1.48 21.67 -15.88
CA LEU A 110 2.82 22.20 -16.19
C LEU A 110 2.95 23.72 -16.06
N ASN A 111 1.84 24.46 -16.12
CA ASN A 111 1.79 25.93 -16.01
C ASN A 111 0.85 26.38 -14.88
N VAL A 112 0.78 25.60 -13.80
CA VAL A 112 -0.12 25.85 -12.67
C VAL A 112 0.64 25.76 -11.35
N GLY A 113 0.23 26.55 -10.38
CA GLY A 113 0.85 26.62 -9.05
C GLY A 113 2.06 27.55 -8.96
N GLY A 114 2.82 27.37 -7.88
CA GLY A 114 4.02 28.13 -7.58
C GLY A 114 5.20 27.69 -8.44
N TYR A 115 5.51 26.40 -8.42
CA TYR A 115 6.54 25.82 -9.29
C TYR A 115 5.93 25.43 -10.64
N ARG A 116 6.46 25.98 -11.75
CA ARG A 116 5.94 25.76 -13.11
C ARG A 116 7.02 25.22 -14.05
N PRO A 117 6.97 23.92 -14.38
CA PRO A 117 7.86 23.29 -15.37
C PRO A 117 7.77 23.89 -16.79
N GLN A 118 6.58 24.33 -17.20
CA GLN A 118 6.14 24.72 -18.55
C GLN A 118 6.14 23.61 -19.61
N THR A 119 7.15 22.75 -19.67
CA THR A 119 7.24 21.68 -20.69
C THR A 119 7.30 20.31 -20.03
N ALA A 120 6.80 19.28 -20.73
CA ALA A 120 6.85 17.90 -20.26
C ALA A 120 8.28 17.32 -20.25
N THR A 121 9.24 17.99 -20.90
CA THR A 121 10.65 17.57 -20.96
C THR A 121 11.49 18.17 -19.85
N GLN A 122 11.01 19.19 -19.15
CA GLN A 122 11.72 19.82 -18.04
C GLN A 122 12.02 18.78 -16.95
N THR A 123 13.24 18.82 -16.41
CA THR A 123 13.66 17.92 -15.34
C THR A 123 14.05 18.68 -14.09
N THR A 124 13.38 18.37 -12.99
CA THR A 124 13.78 18.82 -11.65
C THR A 124 14.54 17.71 -10.96
N THR A 125 15.76 18.02 -10.51
CA THR A 125 16.68 17.06 -9.90
C THR A 125 17.00 17.45 -8.47
N PHE A 126 16.73 16.56 -7.51
CA PHE A 126 17.25 16.64 -6.14
C PHE A 126 18.54 15.84 -6.07
N ASN A 127 19.68 16.54 -5.98
CA ASN A 127 21.02 15.98 -6.24
C ASN A 127 21.99 16.01 -5.04
N ARG A 128 21.50 16.18 -3.80
CA ARG A 128 22.37 16.26 -2.61
C ARG A 128 22.60 14.89 -2.00
N ALA A 129 23.85 14.58 -1.66
CA ALA A 129 24.20 13.43 -0.82
C ALA A 129 23.88 13.72 0.66
N GLY A 130 22.58 13.78 0.99
CA GLY A 130 22.09 14.12 2.32
C GLY A 130 20.57 14.32 2.34
N ALA A 131 20.09 14.95 3.41
CA ALA A 131 18.66 15.27 3.54
C ALA A 131 18.28 16.48 2.64
N GLN A 132 17.13 16.34 1.99
CA GLN A 132 16.42 17.36 1.21
C GLN A 132 14.92 17.23 1.51
N SER A 133 14.16 18.29 1.24
CA SER A 133 12.71 18.26 1.46
C SER A 133 11.94 19.17 0.52
N ILE A 134 10.66 18.83 0.32
CA ILE A 134 9.66 19.67 -0.35
C ILE A 134 8.64 20.12 0.71
N ASN A 135 8.66 21.41 1.05
CA ASN A 135 8.03 21.98 2.25
C ASN A 135 7.06 23.13 1.93
N SER A 136 6.23 23.44 2.93
CA SER A 136 5.53 24.72 3.12
C SER A 136 5.97 25.22 4.48
N THR A 137 6.09 26.53 4.60
CA THR A 137 5.95 27.23 5.87
C THR A 137 4.54 27.83 6.04
N ALA A 138 3.70 27.82 5.00
CA ALA A 138 2.33 28.27 5.09
C ALA A 138 1.42 27.22 5.77
N PRO A 139 0.50 27.64 6.68
CA PRO A 139 -0.39 26.75 7.46
C PRO A 139 -1.52 26.10 6.64
N VAL A 140 -1.35 25.96 5.32
CA VAL A 140 -2.42 25.52 4.42
C VAL A 140 -2.29 24.03 4.12
N LEU A 141 -3.38 23.30 4.35
CA LEU A 141 -3.50 21.84 4.19
C LEU A 141 -3.51 21.36 2.73
N ALA A 142 -3.59 22.27 1.76
CA ALA A 142 -3.74 21.93 0.36
C ALA A 142 -2.80 22.77 -0.52
N ASN A 143 -1.59 22.25 -0.74
CA ASN A 143 -0.69 22.65 -1.82
C ASN A 143 -0.28 21.39 -2.58
N LEU A 144 -0.22 21.50 -3.90
CA LEU A 144 0.31 20.51 -4.82
C LEU A 144 1.47 21.12 -5.60
N THR A 145 2.70 20.71 -5.29
CA THR A 145 3.85 21.10 -6.10
C THR A 145 3.89 20.25 -7.37
N ASN A 146 3.94 20.92 -8.52
CA ASN A 146 3.95 20.28 -9.83
C ASN A 146 5.38 20.14 -10.37
N PHE A 147 5.70 18.98 -10.91
CA PHE A 147 6.90 18.71 -11.70
C PHE A 147 6.51 18.18 -13.07
N ALA A 148 7.38 18.35 -14.07
CA ALA A 148 7.30 17.58 -15.31
C ALA A 148 7.95 16.22 -15.06
N ASN A 149 9.28 16.16 -15.10
CA ASN A 149 10.05 15.00 -14.62
C ASN A 149 10.69 15.32 -13.26
N LEU A 150 10.71 14.32 -12.37
CA LEU A 150 11.35 14.43 -11.06
C LEU A 150 12.41 13.34 -10.91
N VAL A 151 13.65 13.74 -10.62
CA VAL A 151 14.80 12.84 -10.47
C VAL A 151 15.44 13.00 -9.10
N LEU A 152 15.61 11.91 -8.37
CA LEU A 152 16.40 11.86 -7.13
C LEU A 152 17.74 11.17 -7.43
N THR A 153 18.87 11.86 -7.23
CA THR A 153 20.21 11.36 -7.57
C THR A 153 21.33 12.02 -6.74
N GLY A 154 22.60 11.68 -6.99
CA GLY A 154 23.74 12.30 -6.28
C GLY A 154 24.03 11.62 -4.94
N GLY A 155 24.28 10.31 -4.97
CA GLY A 155 24.68 9.52 -3.80
C GLY A 155 23.58 9.24 -2.78
N SER A 156 23.94 8.77 -1.59
CA SER A 156 22.99 8.45 -0.52
C SER A 156 22.30 9.70 0.03
N GLY A 157 20.98 9.68 0.16
CA GLY A 157 20.23 10.81 0.72
C GLY A 157 18.73 10.60 0.69
N THR A 158 18.01 11.40 1.47
CA THR A 158 16.55 11.30 1.60
C THR A 158 15.91 12.59 1.10
N LEU A 159 14.96 12.46 0.18
CA LEU A 159 13.99 13.52 -0.12
C LEU A 159 12.72 13.27 0.70
N THR A 160 12.42 14.17 1.62
CA THR A 160 11.19 14.10 2.42
C THR A 160 10.10 14.99 1.80
N LEU A 161 8.94 14.41 1.55
CA LEU A 161 7.75 15.16 1.15
C LEU A 161 6.98 15.59 2.40
N ASN A 162 6.74 16.89 2.55
CA ASN A 162 5.86 17.46 3.57
C ASN A 162 4.60 18.07 2.92
N ARG A 163 4.19 17.46 1.81
CA ARG A 163 2.98 17.77 1.00
C ARG A 163 2.79 16.74 -0.10
N ASN A 164 1.60 16.77 -0.69
CA ASN A 164 1.34 16.08 -1.94
C ASN A 164 2.12 16.73 -3.10
N ILE A 165 2.59 15.91 -4.04
CA ILE A 165 3.22 16.36 -5.28
C ILE A 165 2.56 15.70 -6.49
N CYS A 166 2.66 16.34 -7.64
CA CYS A 166 2.29 15.76 -8.93
C CYS A 166 3.50 15.79 -9.88
N VAL A 167 3.90 14.63 -10.37
CA VAL A 167 4.87 14.45 -11.44
C VAL A 167 4.08 14.18 -12.72
N ASN A 168 3.96 15.21 -13.55
CA ASN A 168 3.13 15.20 -14.76
C ASN A 168 3.72 14.32 -15.88
N SER A 169 4.99 13.91 -15.73
CA SER A 169 5.68 12.98 -16.62
C SER A 169 6.36 11.90 -15.78
N ASN A 170 7.69 11.74 -15.82
CA ASN A 170 8.34 10.57 -15.25
C ASN A 170 8.95 10.84 -13.86
N LEU A 171 8.82 9.86 -12.96
CA LEU A 171 9.51 9.83 -11.67
C LEU A 171 10.70 8.88 -11.74
N THR A 172 11.89 9.34 -11.36
CA THR A 172 13.09 8.51 -11.23
C THR A 172 13.68 8.62 -9.82
N ILE A 173 13.79 7.48 -9.14
CA ILE A 173 14.46 7.36 -7.84
C ILE A 173 15.67 6.46 -8.04
N ASN A 174 16.88 7.05 -8.11
CA ASN A 174 18.10 6.29 -8.34
C ASN A 174 18.54 5.49 -7.11
N ALA A 175 19.39 4.49 -7.34
CA ALA A 175 19.99 3.70 -6.27
C ALA A 175 20.70 4.59 -5.24
N GLY A 176 20.60 4.22 -3.95
CA GLY A 176 21.11 5.00 -2.83
C GLY A 176 20.18 6.12 -2.36
N LYS A 177 19.16 6.50 -3.12
CA LYS A 177 18.16 7.49 -2.68
C LYS A 177 16.99 6.88 -1.96
N THR A 178 16.48 7.66 -1.00
CA THR A 178 15.22 7.40 -0.32
C THR A 178 14.23 8.50 -0.66
N LEU A 179 13.06 8.13 -1.20
CA LEU A 179 11.89 9.00 -1.17
C LEU A 179 11.12 8.69 0.11
N ASN A 180 11.12 9.62 1.06
CA ASN A 180 10.24 9.55 2.22
C ASN A 180 9.00 10.41 1.94
N ASP A 181 7.85 9.79 1.75
CA ASP A 181 6.63 10.53 1.42
C ASP A 181 6.05 11.31 2.60
N GLY A 182 6.53 11.09 3.83
CA GLY A 182 6.08 11.81 5.02
C GLY A 182 4.57 11.70 5.29
N GLY A 183 3.90 10.66 4.77
CA GLY A 183 2.44 10.52 4.84
C GLY A 183 1.68 11.13 3.67
N ASN A 184 2.37 11.70 2.69
CA ASN A 184 1.79 12.40 1.55
C ASN A 184 1.74 11.54 0.28
N THR A 185 0.99 11.98 -0.72
CA THR A 185 0.87 11.30 -2.01
C THR A 185 1.82 11.91 -3.04
N ALA A 186 2.62 11.06 -3.67
CA ALA A 186 3.34 11.37 -4.90
C ALA A 186 2.57 10.83 -6.10
N THR A 187 1.76 11.67 -6.74
CA THR A 187 1.01 11.29 -7.94
C THR A 187 1.93 11.37 -9.16
N VAL A 188 1.96 10.31 -9.97
CA VAL A 188 2.77 10.22 -11.20
C VAL A 188 1.86 9.91 -12.38
N LEU A 189 1.93 10.75 -13.41
CA LEU A 189 1.12 10.61 -14.63
C LEU A 189 1.85 9.87 -15.76
N GLY A 190 3.18 9.82 -15.73
CA GLY A 190 4.04 9.06 -16.64
C GLY A 190 4.67 7.81 -16.00
N ASN A 191 5.84 7.40 -16.47
CA ASN A 191 6.49 6.18 -16.01
C ASN A 191 7.24 6.38 -14.69
N VAL A 192 7.53 5.27 -14.00
CA VAL A 192 8.36 5.27 -12.78
C VAL A 192 9.58 4.38 -12.98
N THR A 193 10.76 4.94 -12.73
CA THR A 193 12.00 4.16 -12.58
C THR A 193 12.43 4.21 -11.12
N HIS A 194 12.33 3.08 -10.41
CA HIS A 194 12.60 3.01 -8.98
C HIS A 194 13.72 2.01 -8.68
N ASN A 195 14.90 2.51 -8.32
CA ASN A 195 16.06 1.73 -7.92
C ASN A 195 16.51 2.03 -6.48
N GLY A 196 15.86 2.99 -5.81
CA GLY A 196 16.11 3.37 -4.43
C GLY A 196 15.15 2.73 -3.43
N THR A 197 14.87 3.47 -2.36
CA THR A 197 13.91 3.10 -1.31
C THR A 197 12.75 4.10 -1.28
N HIS A 198 11.54 3.61 -1.12
CA HIS A 198 10.37 4.43 -0.75
C HIS A 198 10.02 4.13 0.71
N THR A 199 9.76 5.15 1.51
CA THR A 199 9.33 5.04 2.93
C THR A 199 8.22 6.05 3.24
N GLY A 200 7.60 5.89 4.42
CA GLY A 200 6.53 6.76 4.90
C GLY A 200 5.15 6.11 4.80
N SER A 201 4.13 6.76 5.34
CA SER A 201 2.75 6.23 5.38
C SER A 201 1.89 6.67 4.19
N GLY A 202 2.44 7.49 3.30
CA GLY A 202 1.79 7.98 2.09
C GLY A 202 1.87 6.96 0.95
N SER A 203 1.88 7.41 -0.31
CA SER A 203 1.91 6.48 -1.45
C SER A 203 2.50 7.11 -2.72
N ILE A 204 3.18 6.27 -3.52
CA ILE A 204 3.38 6.57 -4.94
C ILE A 204 2.12 6.13 -5.69
N THR A 205 1.41 7.08 -6.31
CA THR A 205 0.14 6.83 -7.01
C THR A 205 0.31 6.98 -8.52
N LEU A 206 0.04 5.90 -9.23
CA LEU A 206 0.02 5.84 -10.70
C LEU A 206 -1.35 6.30 -11.20
N ALA A 207 -1.41 7.46 -11.83
CA ALA A 207 -2.67 8.09 -12.26
C ALA A 207 -2.62 8.62 -13.72
N GLY A 208 -1.79 8.00 -14.56
CA GLY A 208 -1.69 8.33 -15.98
C GLY A 208 -2.94 7.97 -16.79
N THR A 209 -2.92 8.31 -18.07
CA THR A 209 -4.00 7.99 -19.04
C THR A 209 -3.61 6.89 -20.03
N VAL A 210 -2.33 6.51 -20.05
CA VAL A 210 -1.76 5.42 -20.85
C VAL A 210 -1.17 4.37 -19.91
N GLN A 211 -0.94 3.14 -20.39
CA GLN A 211 -0.36 2.09 -19.55
C GLN A 211 1.02 2.51 -19.04
N GLN A 212 1.13 2.77 -17.74
CA GLN A 212 2.38 3.22 -17.12
C GLN A 212 3.37 2.07 -17.00
N GLN A 213 4.64 2.34 -17.28
CA GLN A 213 5.72 1.38 -17.16
C GLN A 213 6.46 1.61 -15.84
N LEU A 214 6.67 0.51 -15.09
CA LEU A 214 7.46 0.49 -13.86
C LEU A 214 8.77 -0.23 -14.14
N PHE A 215 9.88 0.46 -13.91
CA PHE A 215 11.25 -0.04 -14.10
C PHE A 215 12.01 -0.05 -12.77
N GLY A 216 13.09 -0.82 -12.73
CA GLY A 216 13.96 -0.94 -11.57
C GLY A 216 13.45 -1.94 -10.54
N THR A 217 14.27 -2.17 -9.51
CA THR A 217 14.06 -3.21 -8.49
C THR A 217 13.95 -2.63 -7.07
N GLY A 218 13.70 -1.32 -6.96
CA GLY A 218 13.49 -0.64 -5.70
C GLY A 218 12.25 -1.15 -4.97
N THR A 219 12.21 -0.91 -3.65
CA THR A 219 11.11 -1.34 -2.80
C THR A 219 10.11 -0.21 -2.59
N TYR A 220 8.86 -0.42 -3.00
CA TYR A 220 7.75 0.49 -2.72
C TYR A 220 7.28 0.32 -1.29
N GLN A 221 7.07 1.41 -0.54
CA GLN A 221 6.39 1.31 0.75
C GLN A 221 4.89 1.13 0.52
N ASN A 222 4.24 2.05 -0.17
CA ASN A 222 2.87 1.87 -0.64
C ASN A 222 2.79 2.27 -2.12
N LEU A 223 2.04 1.49 -2.89
CA LEU A 223 1.84 1.72 -4.32
C LEU A 223 0.35 1.71 -4.61
N THR A 224 -0.16 2.78 -5.22
CA THR A 224 -1.54 2.86 -5.66
C THR A 224 -1.61 2.86 -7.18
N LEU A 225 -2.37 1.93 -7.77
CA LEU A 225 -2.71 1.94 -9.19
C LEU A 225 -4.12 2.52 -9.37
N ASN A 226 -4.19 3.71 -9.95
CA ASN A 226 -5.43 4.41 -10.29
C ASN A 226 -5.40 4.87 -11.75
N ASN A 227 -5.24 3.91 -12.67
CA ASN A 227 -5.13 4.18 -14.09
C ASN A 227 -5.86 3.07 -14.85
N SER A 228 -6.94 3.41 -15.57
CA SER A 228 -7.76 2.44 -16.30
C SER A 228 -7.00 1.72 -17.42
N ALA A 229 -5.95 2.32 -17.99
CA ALA A 229 -5.05 1.68 -18.94
C ALA A 229 -4.07 0.70 -18.26
N GLY A 230 -4.01 0.70 -16.93
CA GLY A 230 -3.20 -0.17 -16.10
C GLY A 230 -1.74 0.27 -15.97
N ALA A 231 -0.94 -0.59 -15.36
CA ALA A 231 0.51 -0.44 -15.28
C ALA A 231 1.20 -1.78 -15.56
N LYS A 232 2.43 -1.74 -16.07
CA LYS A 232 3.25 -2.92 -16.34
C LYS A 232 4.56 -2.84 -15.59
N THR A 233 4.91 -3.89 -14.86
CA THR A 233 6.26 -4.04 -14.29
C THR A 233 7.20 -4.62 -15.34
N ASN A 234 8.41 -4.05 -15.43
CA ASN A 234 9.47 -4.50 -16.34
C ASN A 234 10.62 -5.20 -15.60
N ALA A 235 10.46 -5.44 -14.31
CA ALA A 235 11.37 -6.18 -13.45
C ALA A 235 10.61 -6.73 -12.24
N ASN A 236 11.27 -7.59 -11.46
CA ASN A 236 10.76 -8.02 -10.16
C ASN A 236 10.50 -6.81 -9.27
N THR A 237 9.29 -6.76 -8.70
CA THR A 237 8.79 -5.61 -7.93
C THR A 237 8.48 -6.05 -6.50
N THR A 238 8.90 -5.24 -5.52
CA THR A 238 8.59 -5.47 -4.11
C THR A 238 7.72 -4.34 -3.57
N VAL A 239 6.62 -4.70 -2.91
CA VAL A 239 5.76 -3.77 -2.15
C VAL A 239 5.80 -4.17 -0.69
N ALA A 240 6.35 -3.30 0.15
CA ALA A 240 6.59 -3.58 1.56
C ALA A 240 5.40 -3.25 2.49
N GLY A 241 4.58 -2.28 2.11
CA GLY A 241 3.33 -1.90 2.76
C GLY A 241 2.13 -2.39 1.97
N VAL A 242 1.30 -1.48 1.46
CA VAL A 242 0.04 -1.84 0.78
C VAL A 242 0.11 -1.53 -0.71
N LEU A 243 -0.26 -2.53 -1.53
CA LEU A 243 -0.60 -2.35 -2.94
C LEU A 243 -2.10 -2.05 -3.06
N THR A 244 -2.47 -0.85 -3.47
CA THR A 244 -3.90 -0.49 -3.67
C THR A 244 -4.22 -0.54 -5.16
N LEU A 245 -5.14 -1.41 -5.56
CA LEU A 245 -5.68 -1.42 -6.93
C LEU A 245 -7.01 -0.65 -6.92
N THR A 246 -6.96 0.63 -7.28
CA THR A 246 -8.16 1.46 -7.39
C THR A 246 -8.84 1.27 -8.74
N ASN A 247 -8.06 1.30 -9.82
CA ASN A 247 -8.54 1.15 -11.19
C ASN A 247 -7.42 0.63 -12.10
N GLY A 248 -7.75 -0.33 -12.96
CA GLY A 248 -6.84 -0.92 -13.93
C GLY A 248 -6.12 -2.19 -13.47
N ILE A 249 -5.43 -2.82 -14.42
CA ILE A 249 -4.67 -4.06 -14.24
C ILE A 249 -3.21 -3.72 -13.95
N LEU A 250 -2.65 -4.33 -12.90
CA LEU A 250 -1.20 -4.38 -12.71
C LEU A 250 -0.66 -5.62 -13.44
N ASP A 251 -0.07 -5.42 -14.61
CA ASP A 251 0.55 -6.47 -15.40
C ASP A 251 1.97 -6.74 -14.92
N ILE A 252 2.19 -7.93 -14.35
CA ILE A 252 3.51 -8.37 -13.90
C ILE A 252 4.21 -9.27 -14.93
N GLY A 253 3.53 -9.64 -16.02
CA GLY A 253 4.06 -10.57 -17.00
C GLY A 253 4.59 -11.85 -16.34
N SER A 254 5.87 -12.16 -16.60
CA SER A 254 6.58 -13.28 -15.99
C SER A 254 7.36 -12.89 -14.71
N ASN A 255 7.37 -11.61 -14.34
CA ASN A 255 8.11 -11.10 -13.17
C ASN A 255 7.46 -11.53 -11.86
N LEU A 256 8.26 -11.49 -10.79
CA LEU A 256 7.79 -11.66 -9.41
C LEU A 256 7.24 -10.34 -8.87
N LEU A 257 6.04 -10.40 -8.31
CA LEU A 257 5.56 -9.39 -7.36
C LEU A 257 5.66 -9.95 -5.94
N SER A 258 6.51 -9.33 -5.12
CA SER A 258 6.71 -9.71 -3.71
C SER A 258 5.98 -8.73 -2.80
N LEU A 259 5.03 -9.24 -2.01
CA LEU A 259 4.28 -8.52 -0.99
C LEU A 259 4.82 -8.92 0.39
N THR A 260 5.64 -8.06 0.99
CA THR A 260 6.29 -8.40 2.27
C THR A 260 5.45 -8.02 3.49
N ASN A 261 4.44 -7.18 3.31
CA ASN A 261 3.44 -6.90 4.34
C ASN A 261 2.69 -8.19 4.70
N THR A 262 2.74 -8.58 5.97
CA THR A 262 2.11 -9.81 6.48
C THR A 262 0.61 -9.67 6.70
N SER A 263 0.06 -8.45 6.69
CA SER A 263 -1.38 -8.19 6.84
C SER A 263 -2.22 -8.89 5.75
N GLU A 264 -3.46 -9.24 6.11
CA GLU A 264 -4.51 -9.68 5.17
C GLU A 264 -4.87 -8.59 4.15
N THR A 265 -4.64 -7.32 4.51
CA THR A 265 -4.90 -6.13 3.69
C THR A 265 -3.67 -5.66 2.90
N ALA A 266 -2.67 -6.52 2.68
CA ALA A 266 -1.49 -6.17 1.87
C ALA A 266 -1.84 -5.77 0.42
N ILE A 267 -3.00 -6.21 -0.08
CA ILE A 267 -3.64 -5.64 -1.26
C ILE A 267 -4.99 -5.04 -0.86
N ALA A 268 -5.23 -3.79 -1.26
CA ALA A 268 -6.48 -3.07 -1.05
C ALA A 268 -7.17 -2.72 -2.38
N GLY A 269 -8.41 -2.22 -2.29
CA GLY A 269 -9.19 -1.75 -3.44
C GLY A 269 -10.23 -2.75 -3.99
N ALA A 270 -10.66 -3.71 -3.18
CA ALA A 270 -11.79 -4.59 -3.50
C ALA A 270 -13.08 -3.80 -3.82
N PRO A 271 -14.04 -4.36 -4.58
CA PRO A 271 -14.03 -5.68 -5.20
C PRO A 271 -13.10 -5.74 -6.42
N PHE A 272 -12.43 -6.88 -6.60
CA PHE A 272 -11.54 -7.14 -7.75
C PHE A 272 -12.27 -7.92 -8.85
N ASN A 273 -11.81 -7.77 -10.10
CA ASN A 273 -12.43 -8.39 -11.28
C ASN A 273 -11.43 -8.40 -12.47
N SER A 274 -11.89 -8.78 -13.66
CA SER A 274 -11.07 -8.87 -14.88
C SER A 274 -10.44 -7.55 -15.35
N THR A 275 -10.95 -6.40 -14.92
CA THR A 275 -10.38 -5.07 -15.23
C THR A 275 -9.58 -4.47 -14.07
N LYS A 276 -9.57 -5.14 -12.91
CA LYS A 276 -8.89 -4.69 -11.69
C LYS A 276 -8.32 -5.89 -10.92
N MET A 277 -7.14 -6.31 -11.35
CA MET A 277 -6.41 -7.47 -10.84
C MET A 277 -4.90 -7.35 -11.11
N ILE A 278 -4.13 -8.26 -10.54
CA ILE A 278 -2.75 -8.53 -10.94
C ILE A 278 -2.77 -9.56 -12.08
N ARG A 279 -2.09 -9.27 -13.18
CA ARG A 279 -2.07 -10.14 -14.36
C ARG A 279 -0.67 -10.72 -14.60
N THR A 280 -0.61 -12.03 -14.81
CA THR A 280 0.58 -12.74 -15.30
C THR A 280 0.42 -13.11 -16.77
N THR A 281 1.48 -13.61 -17.43
CA THR A 281 1.35 -14.11 -18.81
C THR A 281 0.57 -15.42 -18.88
N GLY A 282 0.54 -16.19 -17.80
CA GLY A 282 -0.15 -17.47 -17.71
C GLY A 282 0.71 -18.66 -18.11
N ASN A 283 2.04 -18.51 -18.07
CA ASN A 283 2.98 -19.60 -18.34
C ASN A 283 3.44 -20.29 -17.06
N ASN A 284 3.86 -21.55 -17.16
CA ASN A 284 4.37 -22.33 -16.03
C ASN A 284 5.70 -21.81 -15.46
N THR A 285 6.44 -21.01 -16.24
CA THR A 285 7.69 -20.36 -15.85
C THR A 285 7.50 -18.98 -15.22
N ASP A 286 6.27 -18.45 -15.17
CA ASP A 286 5.99 -17.17 -14.53
C ASP A 286 6.32 -17.22 -13.03
N GLN A 287 6.83 -16.13 -12.49
CA GLN A 287 7.17 -16.05 -11.06
C GLN A 287 5.94 -15.75 -10.21
N GLY A 288 4.96 -15.01 -10.73
CA GLY A 288 3.66 -14.76 -10.10
C GLY A 288 3.73 -13.85 -8.87
N VAL A 289 2.79 -14.04 -7.94
CA VAL A 289 2.68 -13.19 -6.74
C VAL A 289 3.09 -13.98 -5.51
N GLN A 290 4.07 -13.48 -4.77
CA GLN A 290 4.52 -14.02 -3.49
C GLN A 290 4.04 -13.12 -2.36
N LYS A 291 3.41 -13.72 -1.34
CA LYS A 291 2.91 -13.04 -0.15
C LYS A 291 3.60 -13.59 1.10
N SER A 292 4.10 -12.70 1.95
CA SER A 292 4.56 -13.06 3.30
C SER A 292 3.39 -13.25 4.26
N TYR A 293 3.48 -14.26 5.11
CA TYR A 293 2.52 -14.58 6.16
C TYR A 293 3.22 -14.52 7.52
N PRO A 294 2.55 -14.05 8.58
CA PRO A 294 3.09 -14.08 9.92
C PRO A 294 3.10 -15.52 10.48
N ALA A 295 3.67 -15.70 11.66
CA ALA A 295 3.33 -16.86 12.48
C ALA A 295 1.87 -16.73 12.96
N GLY A 296 1.15 -17.84 13.11
CA GLY A 296 -0.29 -17.84 13.42
C GLY A 296 -1.20 -17.76 12.21
N ALA A 297 -2.47 -17.40 12.44
CA ALA A 297 -3.49 -17.40 11.40
C ALA A 297 -3.43 -16.15 10.51
N SER A 298 -3.64 -16.31 9.21
CA SER A 298 -3.81 -15.21 8.26
C SER A 298 -4.48 -15.68 6.96
N ASN A 299 -5.51 -14.95 6.55
CA ASN A 299 -6.31 -15.20 5.37
C ASN A 299 -6.07 -14.14 4.30
N PHE A 300 -5.62 -14.57 3.12
CA PHE A 300 -5.29 -13.65 2.04
C PHE A 300 -5.93 -14.06 0.73
N LEU A 301 -6.50 -13.07 0.04
CA LEU A 301 -6.99 -13.20 -1.33
C LEU A 301 -5.91 -12.67 -2.28
N PHE A 302 -5.46 -13.51 -3.20
CA PHE A 302 -4.65 -13.10 -4.35
C PHE A 302 -5.59 -12.69 -5.48
N PRO A 303 -5.75 -11.39 -5.79
CA PRO A 303 -6.58 -10.94 -6.89
C PRO A 303 -5.79 -11.06 -8.20
N ILE A 304 -5.55 -12.30 -8.63
CA ILE A 304 -4.65 -12.64 -9.73
C ILE A 304 -5.40 -13.25 -10.92
N GLY A 305 -4.83 -13.13 -12.11
CA GLY A 305 -5.38 -13.72 -13.33
C GLY A 305 -4.38 -13.77 -14.48
N THR A 306 -4.89 -14.17 -15.65
CA THR A 306 -4.15 -14.24 -16.91
C THR A 306 -5.02 -13.69 -18.04
N GLY A 307 -4.40 -13.03 -19.03
CA GLY A 307 -5.15 -12.44 -20.15
C GLY A 307 -6.28 -11.52 -19.67
N THR A 308 -7.53 -11.91 -19.96
CA THR A 308 -8.77 -11.21 -19.55
C THR A 308 -9.51 -11.90 -18.40
N ARG A 309 -8.99 -13.02 -17.89
CA ARG A 309 -9.65 -13.85 -16.87
C ARG A 309 -9.14 -13.50 -15.49
N TYR A 310 -10.06 -13.11 -14.61
CA TYR A 310 -9.80 -12.97 -13.18
C TYR A 310 -10.02 -14.30 -12.48
N THR A 311 -8.94 -14.89 -11.97
CA THR A 311 -8.95 -16.25 -11.42
C THR A 311 -8.31 -16.28 -10.03
N PRO A 312 -8.96 -15.68 -9.03
CA PRO A 312 -8.34 -15.45 -7.74
C PRO A 312 -8.09 -16.75 -6.99
N ALA A 313 -7.09 -16.71 -6.11
CA ALA A 313 -6.81 -17.75 -5.14
C ALA A 313 -6.94 -17.17 -3.73
N ARG A 314 -7.65 -17.84 -2.83
CA ARG A 314 -7.68 -17.49 -1.41
C ARG A 314 -6.94 -18.55 -0.62
N LEU A 315 -5.97 -18.11 0.17
CA LEU A 315 -5.12 -18.97 0.98
C LEU A 315 -5.27 -18.52 2.43
N ASN A 316 -5.97 -19.33 3.21
CA ASN A 316 -6.24 -19.13 4.63
C ASN A 316 -5.34 -20.04 5.45
N VAL A 317 -4.21 -19.52 5.90
CA VAL A 317 -3.37 -20.20 6.89
C VAL A 317 -4.11 -20.12 8.22
N THR A 318 -4.62 -21.23 8.73
CA THR A 318 -5.37 -21.26 9.99
C THR A 318 -4.45 -21.44 11.20
N ALA A 319 -3.28 -22.03 11.00
CA ALA A 319 -2.23 -22.13 12.00
C ALA A 319 -0.85 -22.36 11.35
N THR A 320 0.21 -21.83 11.94
CA THR A 320 1.62 -22.16 11.64
C THR A 320 2.49 -21.70 12.81
N GLY A 321 3.55 -22.45 13.12
CA GLY A 321 4.52 -22.11 14.17
C GLY A 321 5.58 -21.10 13.75
N ALA A 322 5.72 -20.82 12.45
CA ALA A 322 6.71 -19.88 11.92
C ALA A 322 6.11 -19.03 10.78
N ALA A 323 6.65 -17.83 10.59
CA ALA A 323 6.37 -16.99 9.43
C ALA A 323 6.88 -17.67 8.15
N GLY A 324 6.21 -17.42 7.03
CA GLY A 324 6.55 -18.03 5.76
C GLY A 324 6.06 -17.21 4.59
N THR A 325 6.26 -17.72 3.38
CA THR A 325 5.71 -17.11 2.17
C THR A 325 4.92 -18.14 1.37
N ILE A 326 3.87 -17.68 0.70
CA ILE A 326 3.15 -18.46 -0.32
C ILE A 326 3.24 -17.70 -1.63
N ARG A 327 3.63 -18.41 -2.70
CA ARG A 327 3.67 -17.90 -4.07
C ARG A 327 2.63 -18.60 -4.92
N VAL A 328 1.85 -17.81 -5.65
CA VAL A 328 0.76 -18.28 -6.52
C VAL A 328 1.03 -17.84 -7.96
N VAL A 329 0.96 -18.80 -8.88
CA VAL A 329 1.12 -18.60 -10.33
C VAL A 329 -0.06 -19.25 -11.05
N PRO A 330 -1.03 -18.50 -11.59
CA PRO A 330 -2.03 -19.06 -12.48
C PRO A 330 -1.39 -19.40 -13.83
N VAL A 331 -1.75 -20.54 -14.39
CA VAL A 331 -1.25 -21.05 -15.67
C VAL A 331 -2.44 -21.32 -16.58
N ASN A 332 -2.44 -20.68 -17.75
CA ASN A 332 -3.45 -20.85 -18.79
C ASN A 332 -2.91 -21.77 -19.89
N ASN A 333 -2.62 -23.02 -19.50
CA ASN A 333 -2.12 -24.05 -20.41
C ASN A 333 -2.60 -25.43 -19.93
N VAL A 334 -2.53 -26.41 -20.82
CA VAL A 334 -2.75 -27.81 -20.50
C VAL A 334 -1.72 -28.26 -19.45
N HIS A 335 -2.21 -28.89 -18.38
CA HIS A 335 -1.35 -29.42 -17.34
C HIS A 335 -0.39 -30.50 -17.90
N PRO A 336 0.92 -30.47 -17.58
CA PRO A 336 1.91 -31.36 -18.20
C PRO A 336 1.74 -32.85 -17.84
N GLY A 337 0.95 -33.18 -16.82
CA GLY A 337 0.62 -34.56 -16.44
C GLY A 337 -0.48 -35.23 -17.27
N VAL A 338 -0.83 -34.68 -18.43
CA VAL A 338 -1.83 -35.28 -19.34
C VAL A 338 -1.14 -36.34 -20.18
N GLU A 339 -1.53 -37.60 -20.00
CA GLU A 339 -0.98 -38.71 -20.77
C GLU A 339 -1.77 -38.93 -22.07
N PHE A 340 -3.11 -39.00 -22.05
CA PHE A 340 -3.95 -39.06 -23.28
C PHE A 340 -5.39 -38.62 -22.98
N GLY A 341 -6.07 -37.96 -23.94
CA GLY A 341 -7.52 -37.68 -23.91
C GLY A 341 -7.93 -36.21 -24.12
N THR A 342 -9.22 -35.97 -24.36
CA THR A 342 -9.82 -34.62 -24.51
C THR A 342 -10.19 -33.95 -23.19
N ASN A 343 -10.22 -34.74 -22.11
CA ASN A 343 -10.53 -34.33 -20.75
C ASN A 343 -9.25 -33.92 -20.01
N VAL A 344 -8.91 -32.64 -20.09
CA VAL A 344 -7.64 -32.10 -19.59
C VAL A 344 -7.85 -30.82 -18.81
N LEU A 345 -7.05 -30.62 -17.76
CA LEU A 345 -7.00 -29.37 -17.01
C LEU A 345 -6.29 -28.31 -17.87
N ARG A 346 -7.06 -27.33 -18.38
CA ARG A 346 -6.57 -26.25 -19.26
C ARG A 346 -6.20 -24.97 -18.51
N TYR A 347 -6.51 -24.94 -17.21
CA TYR A 347 -6.17 -23.84 -16.32
C TYR A 347 -5.86 -24.40 -14.92
N TYR A 348 -4.74 -23.99 -14.34
CA TYR A 348 -4.35 -24.46 -13.02
C TYR A 348 -3.51 -23.41 -12.28
N TRP A 349 -3.29 -23.61 -10.98
CA TRP A 349 -2.43 -22.75 -10.17
C TRP A 349 -1.24 -23.55 -9.68
N ILE A 350 -0.04 -23.02 -9.87
CA ILE A 350 1.15 -23.50 -9.18
C ILE A 350 1.26 -22.72 -7.87
N VAL A 351 1.19 -23.43 -6.75
CA VAL A 351 1.37 -22.86 -5.42
C VAL A 351 2.63 -23.43 -4.79
N ARG A 352 3.47 -22.54 -4.24
CA ARG A 352 4.71 -22.91 -3.56
C ARG A 352 4.77 -22.19 -2.22
N SER A 353 5.21 -22.89 -1.18
CA SER A 353 5.41 -22.32 0.15
C SER A 353 6.85 -22.51 0.63
N THR A 354 7.31 -21.63 1.51
CA THR A 354 8.62 -21.76 2.18
C THR A 354 8.59 -21.07 3.54
N GLY A 355 9.44 -21.53 4.47
CA GLY A 355 9.65 -20.92 5.80
C GLY A 355 8.66 -21.34 6.89
N PHE A 356 7.46 -21.79 6.54
CA PHE A 356 6.47 -22.24 7.54
C PHE A 356 6.93 -23.44 8.36
N SER A 357 6.40 -23.56 9.58
CA SER A 357 6.57 -24.73 10.45
C SER A 357 5.20 -25.32 10.75
N ASN A 358 4.94 -26.53 10.25
CA ASN A 358 3.68 -27.26 10.38
C ASN A 358 2.43 -26.40 10.03
N PRO A 359 2.34 -25.82 8.82
CA PRO A 359 1.20 -24.99 8.47
C PRO A 359 -0.07 -25.81 8.24
N THR A 360 -1.19 -25.36 8.80
CA THR A 360 -2.55 -25.78 8.39
C THR A 360 -3.12 -24.68 7.50
N VAL A 361 -3.51 -25.03 6.28
CA VAL A 361 -3.95 -24.07 5.26
C VAL A 361 -5.24 -24.56 4.62
N GLN A 362 -6.25 -23.70 4.59
CA GLN A 362 -7.43 -23.86 3.75
C GLN A 362 -7.23 -23.05 2.48
N HIS A 363 -7.50 -23.62 1.32
CA HIS A 363 -7.35 -22.94 0.04
C HIS A 363 -8.63 -23.01 -0.80
N SER A 364 -8.88 -21.96 -1.58
CA SER A 364 -9.92 -21.96 -2.60
C SER A 364 -9.44 -21.24 -3.86
N TYR A 365 -9.88 -21.73 -5.02
CA TYR A 365 -9.52 -21.18 -6.32
C TYR A 365 -10.80 -20.98 -7.13
N ASN A 366 -10.91 -19.85 -7.83
CA ASN A 366 -12.05 -19.56 -8.69
C ASN A 366 -11.55 -19.27 -10.11
N ALA A 367 -12.11 -19.94 -11.12
CA ALA A 367 -11.88 -19.66 -12.54
C ALA A 367 -13.22 -19.55 -13.27
N PRO A 368 -13.83 -18.36 -13.32
CA PRO A 368 -15.05 -18.15 -14.08
C PRO A 368 -14.74 -18.31 -15.57
N GLY A 369 -15.45 -19.22 -16.26
CA GLY A 369 -15.44 -19.31 -17.73
C GLY A 369 -14.90 -20.60 -18.35
N ASP A 370 -14.35 -21.53 -17.58
CA ASP A 370 -13.93 -22.86 -18.07
C ASP A 370 -14.85 -24.00 -17.58
N GLY A 371 -16.09 -23.68 -17.16
CA GLY A 371 -17.05 -24.65 -16.62
C GLY A 371 -17.03 -24.83 -15.10
N GLY A 372 -16.23 -24.04 -14.37
CA GLY A 372 -16.33 -23.94 -12.91
C GLY A 372 -17.52 -23.08 -12.49
N ASP A 373 -18.30 -23.56 -11.52
CA ASP A 373 -19.44 -22.83 -10.94
C ASP A 373 -18.95 -21.54 -10.24
N PRO A 374 -19.44 -20.35 -10.62
CA PRO A 374 -19.06 -19.08 -10.01
C PRO A 374 -19.45 -18.93 -8.52
N ASN A 375 -20.23 -19.87 -7.95
CA ASN A 375 -20.76 -19.80 -6.58
C ASN A 375 -20.19 -20.84 -5.60
N LEU A 376 -19.19 -21.66 -5.97
CA LEU A 376 -18.63 -22.67 -5.06
C LEU A 376 -17.28 -22.25 -4.46
N PRO A 377 -17.22 -21.93 -3.14
CA PRO A 377 -15.94 -21.90 -2.43
C PRO A 377 -15.45 -23.34 -2.25
N VAL A 378 -14.53 -23.79 -3.10
CA VAL A 378 -13.84 -25.07 -2.88
C VAL A 378 -13.04 -24.91 -1.59
N THR A 379 -13.48 -25.55 -0.51
CA THR A 379 -12.80 -25.50 0.79
C THR A 379 -12.06 -26.83 0.95
N GLY A 380 -10.75 -26.83 0.69
CA GLY A 380 -9.90 -28.02 0.83
C GLY A 380 -8.83 -27.84 1.91
N THR A 381 -8.50 -28.90 2.64
CA THR A 381 -7.27 -29.02 3.45
C THR A 381 -6.05 -29.13 2.54
N PRO A 382 -4.84 -28.74 3.01
CA PRO A 382 -3.71 -28.49 2.15
C PRO A 382 -3.05 -29.81 1.80
N ASP A 383 -3.44 -30.41 0.68
CA ASP A 383 -2.54 -31.19 -0.13
C ASP A 383 -3.21 -31.58 -1.44
N ARG A 384 -2.39 -31.63 -2.50
CA ARG A 384 -2.62 -32.27 -3.81
C ARG A 384 -3.13 -31.37 -4.93
N VAL A 385 -2.37 -31.39 -6.03
CA VAL A 385 -2.78 -30.91 -7.36
C VAL A 385 -4.07 -31.62 -7.69
N GLY A 386 -5.19 -30.92 -7.69
CA GLY A 386 -6.44 -31.60 -7.97
C GLY A 386 -6.65 -31.78 -9.48
N ARG A 387 -7.63 -32.62 -9.82
CA ARG A 387 -8.14 -32.80 -11.18
C ARG A 387 -9.59 -32.31 -11.21
N LEU A 388 -9.96 -31.57 -12.26
CA LEU A 388 -11.37 -31.32 -12.59
C LEU A 388 -12.00 -32.68 -12.96
N ASN A 389 -12.96 -33.16 -12.18
CA ASN A 389 -13.70 -34.39 -12.50
C ASN A 389 -14.96 -34.01 -13.31
N PRO A 390 -15.03 -34.24 -14.63
CA PRO A 390 -16.16 -33.80 -15.46
C PRO A 390 -17.37 -34.73 -15.36
N ASP A 391 -17.24 -35.86 -14.66
CA ASP A 391 -18.33 -36.83 -14.51
C ASP A 391 -19.31 -36.43 -13.39
N LEU A 392 -19.09 -35.27 -12.74
CA LEU A 392 -19.94 -34.70 -11.70
C LEU A 392 -20.72 -33.49 -12.22
N SER A 393 -21.96 -33.32 -11.74
CA SER A 393 -22.86 -32.22 -12.08
C SER A 393 -23.23 -31.42 -10.83
N PRO A 394 -22.59 -30.26 -10.56
CA PRO A 394 -21.54 -29.62 -11.36
C PRO A 394 -20.16 -30.27 -11.15
N PRO A 395 -19.19 -30.04 -12.06
CA PRO A 395 -17.85 -30.58 -11.96
C PRO A 395 -17.20 -30.20 -10.63
N ASN A 396 -16.68 -31.19 -9.90
CA ASN A 396 -16.04 -31.00 -8.60
C ASN A 396 -14.57 -31.46 -8.66
N TRP A 397 -13.76 -30.96 -7.72
CA TRP A 397 -12.37 -31.35 -7.56
C TRP A 397 -12.27 -32.66 -6.79
N ASP A 398 -11.55 -33.64 -7.34
CA ASP A 398 -11.14 -34.86 -6.61
C ASP A 398 -9.64 -34.79 -6.28
N PRO A 399 -9.23 -34.90 -5.00
CA PRO A 399 -7.82 -35.03 -4.61
C PRO A 399 -7.29 -36.46 -4.87
N ILE A 400 -6.09 -36.59 -5.47
CA ILE A 400 -5.36 -37.86 -5.67
C ILE A 400 -3.99 -37.79 -4.94
N ASP A 401 -3.57 -38.88 -4.28
CA ASP A 401 -2.44 -38.99 -3.33
C ASP A 401 -1.02 -38.56 -3.80
N GLY A 402 -0.23 -38.03 -2.83
CA GLY A 402 1.24 -37.92 -2.80
C GLY A 402 1.74 -36.52 -2.38
N PHE A 403 2.55 -36.28 -1.33
CA PHE A 403 3.79 -36.95 -0.86
C PHE A 403 3.74 -37.39 0.64
N ALA A 404 4.51 -38.41 1.02
CA ALA A 404 4.87 -38.71 2.42
C ALA A 404 6.41 -38.76 2.57
N PRO A 405 6.95 -38.38 3.74
CA PRO A 405 7.25 -39.42 4.73
C PRO A 405 6.94 -39.05 6.19
N GLY A 406 6.18 -39.93 6.86
CA GLY A 406 6.33 -40.29 8.28
C GLY A 406 5.71 -39.39 9.36
N LEU A 407 4.57 -39.81 9.92
CA LEU A 407 4.54 -40.41 11.26
C LEU A 407 3.23 -41.20 11.46
N VAL A 408 3.37 -42.42 11.98
CA VAL A 408 2.32 -43.38 12.30
C VAL A 408 1.48 -42.88 13.49
N GLY A 409 0.15 -42.95 13.36
CA GLY A 409 -0.79 -42.64 14.43
C GLY A 409 -2.23 -42.98 14.07
N LEU A 410 -2.49 -44.18 13.54
CA LEU A 410 -3.84 -44.69 13.33
C LEU A 410 -4.38 -45.28 14.64
N THR A 411 -5.27 -44.57 15.33
CA THR A 411 -6.29 -45.23 16.17
C THR A 411 -7.56 -45.35 15.34
N THR A 412 -7.75 -46.51 14.72
CA THR A 412 -8.99 -46.87 14.04
C THR A 412 -10.01 -47.36 15.07
N THR A 413 -11.08 -46.61 15.29
CA THR A 413 -12.36 -47.18 15.77
C THR A 413 -13.27 -47.36 14.55
N PRO A 414 -13.57 -48.60 14.14
CA PRO A 414 -14.55 -48.85 13.08
C PRO A 414 -15.98 -48.80 13.64
N ILE A 415 -16.84 -48.04 12.97
CA ILE A 415 -18.30 -48.12 13.14
C ILE A 415 -18.77 -49.35 12.36
N ALA A 416 -19.45 -50.27 13.05
CA ALA A 416 -19.91 -51.55 12.51
C ALA A 416 -21.15 -51.40 11.59
N PRO A 417 -21.31 -52.26 10.57
CA PRO A 417 -22.57 -52.42 9.84
C PRO A 417 -23.51 -53.40 10.58
N LEU A 418 -24.80 -53.02 10.65
CA LEU A 418 -25.89 -53.82 11.21
C LEU A 418 -26.32 -54.94 10.25
N LEU A 419 -26.38 -56.20 10.72
CA LEU A 419 -27.28 -57.28 10.25
C LEU A 419 -27.50 -58.32 11.40
N PRO A 420 -28.55 -59.18 11.33
CA PRO A 420 -29.44 -59.44 12.48
C PRO A 420 -29.18 -60.73 13.27
N GLN A 421 -29.72 -60.70 14.50
CA GLN A 421 -30.05 -61.78 15.46
C GLN A 421 -29.38 -63.17 15.27
N GLN A 422 -28.65 -63.61 16.31
CA GLN A 422 -28.88 -64.91 16.94
C GLN A 422 -28.31 -64.97 18.37
N VAL A 423 -29.06 -65.69 19.20
CA VAL A 423 -28.90 -66.00 20.63
C VAL A 423 -27.74 -66.99 20.85
N LEU A 424 -26.99 -66.89 21.96
CA LEU A 424 -26.80 -67.96 22.98
C LEU A 424 -25.57 -67.72 23.92
N ILE A 425 -25.91 -67.37 25.18
CA ILE A 425 -25.45 -67.82 26.52
C ILE A 425 -23.98 -68.30 26.78
N THR A 426 -23.49 -67.86 27.95
CA THR A 426 -22.52 -68.45 28.94
C THR A 426 -21.14 -67.76 29.00
N SER A 427 -20.46 -67.58 30.14
CA SER A 427 -20.80 -67.54 31.58
C SER A 427 -19.54 -67.10 32.36
N THR A 428 -19.75 -66.25 33.37
CA THR A 428 -19.12 -66.18 34.72
C THR A 428 -17.60 -66.09 34.98
N ALA A 429 -17.32 -65.11 35.86
CA ALA A 429 -16.36 -65.04 36.98
C ALA A 429 -14.87 -64.76 36.62
N ILE A 430 -14.11 -63.93 37.34
CA ILE A 430 -13.89 -63.84 38.80
C ILE A 430 -13.42 -62.41 39.19
N THR A 431 -13.91 -61.85 40.30
CA THR A 431 -13.29 -60.77 41.09
C THR A 431 -12.50 -61.37 42.26
N PRO A 432 -11.50 -60.68 42.86
CA PRO A 432 -11.82 -59.99 44.14
C PRO A 432 -11.03 -58.70 44.47
N GLN A 433 -11.77 -57.79 45.12
CA GLN A 433 -11.47 -56.95 46.31
C GLN A 433 -10.27 -55.99 46.39
N ALA A 434 -10.51 -54.71 46.74
CA ALA A 434 -10.58 -54.17 48.13
C ALA A 434 -10.97 -52.65 48.10
N GLN A 435 -12.12 -52.26 48.66
CA GLN A 435 -12.33 -51.54 49.95
C GLN A 435 -12.22 -49.98 49.91
N VAL A 436 -13.42 -49.40 50.05
CA VAL A 436 -14.00 -48.05 50.30
C VAL A 436 -13.50 -47.38 51.63
N PRO A 437 -14.03 -46.25 52.17
CA PRO A 437 -14.95 -45.18 51.68
C PRO A 437 -14.64 -43.73 52.16
N ASN A 438 -15.39 -42.72 51.67
CA ASN A 438 -16.32 -41.92 52.51
C ASN A 438 -17.08 -40.82 51.75
N PHE A 439 -18.40 -40.88 51.89
CA PHE A 439 -19.42 -39.90 51.56
C PHE A 439 -19.85 -39.21 52.87
N HIS A 440 -20.31 -37.96 52.82
CA HIS A 440 -21.28 -37.48 53.80
C HIS A 440 -22.28 -36.52 53.14
N LEU A 441 -23.55 -36.76 53.45
CA LEU A 441 -24.76 -36.05 53.05
C LEU A 441 -25.56 -35.84 54.34
N SER A 442 -26.24 -34.71 54.49
CA SER A 442 -27.28 -34.52 55.52
C SER A 442 -28.40 -33.59 55.03
N LEU A 443 -29.63 -33.86 55.49
CA LEU A 443 -30.94 -33.54 54.91
C LEU A 443 -31.83 -32.62 55.78
N SER A 444 -32.82 -31.99 55.12
CA SER A 444 -34.21 -31.58 55.56
C SER A 444 -34.39 -30.39 56.52
N THR A 445 -35.41 -29.47 56.49
CA THR A 445 -36.73 -29.17 55.81
C THR A 445 -37.28 -27.83 56.41
N PRO A 446 -38.53 -27.27 56.19
CA PRO A 446 -39.43 -27.05 55.01
C PRO A 446 -40.15 -25.65 54.93
N ALA A 447 -41.03 -25.47 53.91
CA ALA A 447 -42.30 -24.68 53.82
C ALA A 447 -42.39 -23.33 53.01
N LEU A 448 -43.57 -23.17 52.35
CA LEU A 448 -44.06 -22.37 51.19
C LEU A 448 -44.69 -20.97 51.55
N PRO A 449 -45.46 -20.23 50.68
CA PRO A 449 -45.36 -19.78 49.26
C PRO A 449 -45.79 -18.29 48.98
N ALA A 450 -45.70 -17.79 47.73
CA ALA A 450 -46.64 -16.86 47.01
C ALA A 450 -46.07 -16.49 45.61
N ASP A 451 -46.70 -16.81 44.46
CA ASP A 451 -47.78 -16.11 43.72
C ASP A 451 -47.28 -14.83 42.99
N SER A 452 -47.61 -14.41 41.75
CA SER A 452 -48.42 -14.84 40.60
C SER A 452 -48.00 -13.99 39.38
N GLY A 453 -48.42 -14.37 38.16
CA GLY A 453 -48.19 -13.66 36.88
C GLY A 453 -48.73 -12.22 36.80
N LYS A 454 -48.54 -11.45 35.72
CA LYS A 454 -49.16 -11.65 34.41
C LYS A 454 -48.71 -10.57 33.41
N THR A 455 -48.98 -10.90 32.16
CA THR A 455 -48.84 -10.23 30.87
C THR A 455 -49.62 -8.90 30.67
N LYS A 456 -49.04 -8.04 29.80
CA LYS A 456 -49.58 -6.89 29.02
C LYS A 456 -51.04 -7.04 28.50
N PRO A 457 -51.80 -5.93 28.20
CA PRO A 457 -51.65 -5.17 26.94
C PRO A 457 -52.08 -3.66 26.87
N LEU A 458 -51.56 -2.99 25.81
CA LEU A 458 -52.05 -1.90 24.90
C LEU A 458 -52.92 -0.70 25.38
N GLY A 459 -52.52 0.52 24.95
CA GLY A 459 -53.39 1.70 24.75
C GLY A 459 -52.67 3.08 24.73
N MET A 460 -52.72 3.82 23.60
CA MET A 460 -52.41 5.26 23.42
C MET A 460 -53.70 6.12 23.56
N PRO A 461 -53.77 7.50 23.52
CA PRO A 461 -52.77 8.61 23.42
C PRO A 461 -53.03 9.79 24.45
N PRO A 462 -52.84 11.12 24.15
CA PRO A 462 -51.76 12.09 24.54
C PRO A 462 -52.28 13.21 25.52
N PRO A 463 -51.75 14.47 25.68
CA PRO A 463 -50.50 15.17 25.24
C PRO A 463 -49.75 15.99 26.36
N HIS A 464 -48.69 16.75 25.96
CA HIS A 464 -48.11 18.00 26.54
C HIS A 464 -46.63 18.02 27.05
N HIS A 465 -45.83 18.82 26.34
CA HIS A 465 -44.82 19.82 26.76
C HIS A 465 -43.85 19.52 27.94
N ALA A 466 -42.53 19.53 27.67
CA ALA A 466 -41.60 20.65 28.00
C ALA A 466 -40.12 20.21 28.11
N GLN A 467 -39.27 20.98 27.41
CA GLN A 467 -37.92 21.49 27.73
C GLN A 467 -36.77 20.63 28.30
N GLU A 468 -35.71 20.60 27.49
CA GLU A 468 -34.30 20.99 27.74
C GLU A 468 -33.46 20.45 28.92
N ALA A 469 -32.22 20.11 28.54
CA ALA A 469 -30.94 20.50 29.14
C ALA A 469 -29.97 19.35 29.55
N THR A 470 -28.87 19.32 28.80
CA THR A 470 -27.52 18.81 29.05
C THR A 470 -26.99 18.99 30.48
N TRP A 471 -26.26 18.00 31.03
CA TRP A 471 -25.16 18.24 31.98
C TRP A 471 -24.00 17.24 31.86
N SER A 472 -22.82 17.81 32.14
CA SER A 472 -21.45 17.31 32.01
C SER A 472 -20.92 16.55 33.23
N LEU A 473 -19.79 15.88 32.99
CA LEU A 473 -18.97 15.09 33.91
C LEU A 473 -18.24 15.93 34.96
N THR A 474 -18.14 15.47 36.21
CA THR A 474 -16.99 15.71 37.11
C THR A 474 -16.94 14.62 38.19
N ALA A 475 -15.78 13.99 38.35
CA ALA A 475 -15.40 13.27 39.58
C ALA A 475 -14.03 13.79 39.99
N GLY A 476 -13.86 14.10 41.28
CA GLY A 476 -12.62 14.62 41.83
C GLY A 476 -12.19 13.92 43.11
N ILE A 477 -11.17 14.53 43.74
CA ILE A 477 -10.72 14.43 45.15
C ILE A 477 -9.60 13.38 45.38
N PRO A 478 -8.55 13.63 46.22
CA PRO A 478 -7.77 14.86 46.49
C PRO A 478 -6.23 14.60 46.71
N LEU A 479 -5.45 15.69 46.87
CA LEU A 479 -4.13 15.70 47.54
C LEU A 479 -4.30 15.96 49.04
N PRO A 480 -3.25 15.77 49.88
CA PRO A 480 -2.65 17.01 50.42
C PRO A 480 -1.17 17.00 50.88
N HIS A 481 -0.69 18.25 51.06
CA HIS A 481 0.35 18.79 51.96
C HIS A 481 1.85 18.74 51.58
N SER A 482 2.40 19.95 51.42
CA SER A 482 3.82 20.34 51.52
C SER A 482 4.04 21.06 52.87
N PRO A 483 5.28 21.13 53.38
CA PRO A 483 5.88 22.46 53.52
C PRO A 483 7.36 22.56 53.13
N THR A 484 7.67 23.68 52.48
CA THR A 484 8.95 24.35 52.17
C THR A 484 9.75 24.81 53.42
N PRO A 485 10.90 25.51 53.28
CA PRO A 485 12.08 25.32 52.43
C PRO A 485 13.42 25.48 53.24
N LEU A 486 14.59 25.29 52.63
CA LEU A 486 15.81 26.02 53.02
C LEU A 486 16.90 25.97 51.93
N SER A 487 17.56 27.12 51.80
CA SER A 487 18.57 27.59 50.86
C SER A 487 19.94 26.89 50.93
N LEU A 488 20.59 26.69 49.79
CA LEU A 488 21.76 27.44 49.28
C LEU A 488 22.07 27.01 47.85
#